data_AF-A0A948GFV4-F1
#
_entry.id   AF-A0A948GFV4-F1
#
_cell.length_a   1.000
_cell.length_b   1.000
_cell.length_c   1.000
_cell.angle_alpha   90.00
_cell.angle_beta   90.00
_cell.angle_gamma   90.00
#
_symmetry.space_group_name_H-M   'P 1'
#
loop_
_entity.id
_entity.type
_entity.pdbx_description
1 polymer ?
#
loop_
_entity_poly.entity_id
_entity_poly.type
_entity_poly.pdbx_seq_one_letter_code
_entity_poly.pdbx_strand_id
1 'polypeptide(L)' 'MCLILFAWKMHRNFPLVLAANRDEFYERPSAPADFWD' A
#
# COMPACT_ATOMS: atom_id res chain seq x y z
N MET A 1 -1.61 -2.30 9.60
CA MET A 1 -0.66 -3.45 9.53
C MET A 1 -0.32 -3.74 8.08
N CYS A 2 0.88 -3.44 7.59
CA CYS A 2 1.19 -3.62 6.16
C CYS A 2 1.42 -5.10 5.79
N LEU A 3 0.92 -5.51 4.63
CA LEU A 3 1.07 -6.87 4.07
C LEU A 3 1.76 -6.81 2.71
N ILE A 4 2.70 -7.72 2.47
CA ILE A 4 3.26 -7.99 1.15
C ILE A 4 3.13 -9.50 0.87
N LEU A 5 2.57 -9.82 -0.29
CA LEU A 5 2.43 -11.17 -0.83
C LEU A 5 3.16 -11.24 -2.16
N PHE A 6 3.96 -12.28 -2.37
CA PHE A 6 4.57 -12.55 -3.66
C PHE A 6 4.41 -14.02 -4.05
N ALA A 7 4.19 -14.26 -5.33
CA ALA A 7 4.18 -15.58 -5.93
C ALA A 7 5.09 -15.59 -7.15
N TRP A 8 6.15 -16.39 -7.09
CA TRP A 8 7.15 -16.49 -8.14
C TRP A 8 6.98 -17.80 -8.91
N LYS A 9 6.77 -17.70 -10.23
CA LYS A 9 6.58 -18.82 -11.16
C LYS A 9 5.47 -19.82 -10.76
N MET A 10 4.47 -19.35 -10.01
CA MET A 10 3.34 -20.16 -9.57
C MET A 10 2.19 -20.20 -10.60
N HIS A 11 2.16 -19.26 -11.55
CA HIS A 11 1.12 -19.18 -12.57
C HIS A 11 1.73 -19.22 -13.96
N ARG A 12 1.14 -20.00 -14.87
CA ARG A 12 1.67 -20.22 -16.24
C ARG A 12 1.82 -18.92 -17.04
N ASN A 13 0.91 -17.97 -16.83
CA ASN A 13 0.88 -16.71 -17.59
C ASN A 13 1.47 -15.52 -16.82
N PHE A 14 1.71 -15.66 -15.51
CA PHE A 14 2.21 -14.57 -14.66
C PHE A 14 3.47 -15.06 -13.93
N PRO A 15 4.67 -14.80 -14.48
CA PRO A 15 5.93 -15.27 -13.89
C PRO A 15 6.17 -14.65 -12.50
N LEU A 16 5.59 -13.48 -12.24
CA LEU A 16 5.55 -12.85 -10.93
C LEU A 16 4.16 -12.25 -10.70
N VAL A 17 3.59 -12.55 -9.54
CA VAL A 17 2.45 -11.83 -8.98
C VAL A 17 2.90 -11.18 -7.68
N LEU A 18 2.70 -9.88 -7.57
CA LEU A 18 2.99 -9.08 -6.39
C LEU A 18 1.72 -8.38 -5.95
N ALA A 19 1.31 -8.63 -4.71
CA ALA A 19 0.20 -7.93 -4.09
C ALA A 19 0.69 -7.31 -2.79
N ALA A 20 0.47 -6.02 -2.64
CA ALA A 20 0.83 -5.28 -1.44
C ALA A 20 -0.39 -4.53 -0.93
N ASN A 21 -0.56 -4.53 0.39
CA ASN A 21 -1.53 -3.70 1.05
C ASN A 21 -0.82 -2.85 2.10
N ARG A 22 -1.05 -1.54 2.03
CA ARG A 22 -0.71 -0.61 3.08
C ARG A 22 -1.98 -0.34 3.87
N ASP A 23 -2.12 -1.03 4.98
CA ASP A 23 -3.21 -0.76 5.90
C ASP A 23 -2.84 0.46 6.74
N GLU A 24 -3.39 1.61 6.35
CA GLU A 24 -3.15 2.92 6.92
C GLU A 24 -4.00 3.15 8.18
N PHE A 25 -3.73 2.40 9.24
CA PHE A 25 -4.19 2.80 10.57
C PHE A 25 -3.16 3.81 11.14
N TYR A 26 -3.24 5.05 10.69
CA TYR A 26 -2.42 6.14 11.23
C TYR A 26 -3.34 7.17 11.90
N GLU A 27 -3.07 7.46 13.18
CA GLU A 27 -3.37 8.77 13.77
C GLU A 27 -2.50 9.83 13.07
N ARG A 28 -2.75 10.06 11.79
CA ARG A 28 -2.07 11.09 11.00
C ARG A 28 -2.99 12.30 11.00
N PRO A 29 -2.86 13.23 11.95
CA PRO A 29 -3.63 14.45 11.89
C PRO A 29 -3.30 15.16 10.57
N SER A 30 -4.32 15.63 9.87
CA SER A 30 -4.14 16.55 8.75
C SER A 30 -3.36 17.78 9.24
N ALA A 31 -2.64 18.45 8.35
CA ALA A 31 -2.13 19.78 8.66
C ALA A 31 -3.32 20.68 9.08
N PRO A 32 -3.13 21.58 10.07
CA PRO A 32 -4.16 22.55 10.42
C PRO A 32 -4.51 23.42 9.20
N ALA A 33 -5.78 23.81 9.10
CA ALA A 33 -6.21 24.71 8.02
C ALA A 33 -5.55 26.08 8.18
N ASP A 34 -5.16 26.68 7.06
CA ASP A 34 -4.59 28.04 7.00
C ASP A 34 -5.19 28.83 5.83
N PHE A 35 -5.10 30.16 5.91
CA PHE A 35 -5.55 31.06 4.85
C PHE A 35 -4.55 31.07 3.70
N TRP A 36 -5.02 31.43 2.51
CA TRP A 36 -4.19 31.49 1.31
C TRP A 36 -3.66 32.92 1.19
N ASP A 37 -2.35 33.07 0.94
CA ASP A 37 -1.67 34.36 0.72
C ASP A 37 -1.99 34.98 -0.66
#